data_AF-A0A0S2FDP1-F1
#
_entry.id   AF-A0A0S2FDP1-F1
#
_cell.length_a   1.000
_cell.length_b   1.000
_cell.length_c   1.000
_cell.angle_alpha   90.00
_cell.angle_beta   90.00
_cell.angle_gamma   90.00
#
_symmetry.space_group_name_H-M   'P 1'
#
loop_
_entity.id
_entity.type
_entity.pdbx_description
1 polymer ?
#
loop_
_entity_poly.entity_id
_entity_poly.type
_entity_poly.pdbx_seq_one_letter_code
_entity_poly.pdbx_strand_id
1 'polypeptide(L)'
;METNDYVELKSEILDGMRSYMEELKEDGSDAGYTASDIDDCEGIIDRFLDAIANAGGDNARASGAVKDAVLALNALNARCGHSLIETDQREGLCELIIRVAATAGVGTGQDDITEEWREW
;
A
#
# COMPACT_ATOMS: atom_id res chain seq x y z
N MET A 1 -20.42 5.22 -3.69
CA MET A 1 -19.77 6.29 -2.90
C MET A 1 -18.41 5.81 -2.39
N GLU A 2 -18.22 4.50 -2.19
CA GLU A 2 -16.96 3.89 -1.68
C GLU A 2 -15.73 3.95 -2.60
N THR A 3 -15.89 4.03 -3.93
CA THR A 3 -14.75 4.03 -4.86
C THR A 3 -13.93 5.32 -4.83
N ASN A 4 -14.48 6.42 -4.32
CA ASN A 4 -13.78 7.71 -4.29
C ASN A 4 -12.78 7.79 -3.11
N ASP A 5 -13.12 7.17 -1.98
CA ASP A 5 -12.33 7.24 -0.75
C ASP A 5 -10.98 6.51 -0.89
N TYR A 6 -10.93 5.38 -1.60
CA TYR A 6 -9.68 4.64 -1.82
C TYR A 6 -8.74 5.34 -2.81
N VAL A 7 -9.30 6.11 -3.74
CA VAL A 7 -8.52 6.91 -4.70
C VAL A 7 -7.85 8.07 -3.98
N GLU A 8 -8.59 8.75 -3.08
CA GLU A 8 -8.03 9.82 -2.25
C GLU A 8 -6.93 9.27 -1.33
N LEU A 9 -7.18 8.18 -0.60
CA LEU A 9 -6.19 7.57 0.29
C LEU A 9 -4.94 7.07 -0.48
N LYS A 10 -5.13 6.47 -1.66
CA LYS A 10 -4.01 6.12 -2.54
C LYS A 10 -3.19 7.36 -2.92
N SER A 11 -3.85 8.47 -3.30
CA SER A 11 -3.17 9.72 -3.62
C SER A 11 -2.36 10.23 -2.43
N GLU A 12 -2.93 10.26 -1.23
CA GLU A 12 -2.25 10.75 -0.02
C GLU A 12 -0.98 9.95 0.30
N ILE A 13 -1.03 8.62 0.22
CA ILE A 13 0.13 7.75 0.43
C ILE A 13 1.26 8.11 -0.55
N LEU A 14 0.89 8.20 -1.82
CA LEU A 14 1.78 8.42 -2.96
C LEU A 14 2.34 9.85 -2.98
N ASP A 15 1.53 10.85 -2.65
CA ASP A 15 1.93 12.25 -2.54
C ASP A 15 2.87 12.45 -1.35
N GLY A 16 2.65 11.75 -0.23
CA GLY A 16 3.58 11.75 0.90
C GLY A 16 4.96 11.23 0.52
N MET A 17 5.06 10.11 -0.23
CA MET A 17 6.34 9.60 -0.74
C MET A 17 7.06 10.60 -1.65
N ARG A 18 6.31 11.29 -2.53
CA ARG A 18 6.87 12.30 -3.44
C ARG A 18 7.33 13.54 -2.69
N SER A 19 6.55 13.98 -1.70
CA SER A 19 6.84 15.16 -0.90
C SER A 19 8.11 14.95 -0.08
N TYR A 20 8.22 13.82 0.61
CA TYR A 20 9.44 13.47 1.36
C TYR A 20 10.68 13.40 0.48
N MET A 21 10.56 12.80 -0.72
CA MET A 21 11.65 12.73 -1.69
C MET A 21 12.10 14.12 -2.16
N GLU A 22 11.17 15.04 -2.44
CA GLU A 22 11.51 16.40 -2.87
C GLU A 22 12.10 17.23 -1.72
N GLU A 23 11.55 17.13 -0.51
CA GLU A 23 12.07 17.79 0.70
C GLU A 23 13.54 17.42 0.96
N LEU A 24 13.88 16.13 0.94
CA LEU A 24 15.26 15.69 1.12
C LEU A 24 16.18 16.20 0.01
N LYS A 25 15.69 16.24 -1.23
CA LYS A 25 16.46 16.73 -2.37
C LYS A 25 16.71 18.24 -2.29
N GLU A 26 15.77 19.02 -1.79
CA GLU A 26 15.97 20.45 -1.50
C GLU A 26 17.08 20.67 -0.45
N ASP A 27 17.17 19.75 0.52
CA ASP A 27 18.22 19.71 1.54
C ASP A 27 19.53 19.04 1.08
N GLY A 28 19.63 18.66 -0.21
CA GLY A 28 20.81 18.03 -0.79
C GLY A 28 21.06 16.59 -0.32
N SER A 29 20.05 15.94 0.22
CA SER A 29 20.03 14.54 0.66
C SER A 29 19.27 13.63 -0.32
N ASP A 30 19.46 12.32 -0.18
CA ASP A 30 18.77 11.30 -0.97
C ASP A 30 17.80 10.52 -0.07
N ALA A 31 16.57 10.31 -0.55
CA ALA A 31 15.54 9.55 0.14
C ALA A 31 15.81 8.03 0.17
N GLY A 32 16.75 7.55 -0.64
CA GLY A 32 17.07 6.11 -0.72
C GLY A 32 16.11 5.32 -1.63
N TYR A 33 15.22 6.01 -2.33
CA TYR A 33 14.33 5.45 -3.34
C TYR A 33 14.10 6.45 -4.47
N THR A 34 13.56 5.97 -5.59
CA THR A 34 13.34 6.77 -6.79
C THR A 34 11.85 6.97 -7.09
N ALA A 35 11.52 7.90 -7.97
CA ALA A 35 10.17 8.03 -8.51
C ALA A 35 9.65 6.71 -9.11
N SER A 36 10.51 5.88 -9.71
CA SER A 36 10.13 4.57 -10.23
C SER A 36 9.75 3.58 -9.13
N ASP A 37 10.32 3.70 -7.92
CA ASP A 37 9.92 2.86 -6.79
C ASP A 37 8.55 3.30 -6.24
N ILE A 38 8.23 4.60 -6.32
CA ILE A 38 6.89 5.11 -6.01
C ILE A 38 5.87 4.60 -7.03
N ASP A 39 6.22 4.59 -8.32
CA ASP A 39 5.37 4.02 -9.39
C ASP A 39 5.16 2.51 -9.20
N ASP A 40 6.19 1.79 -8.72
CA ASP A 40 6.05 0.37 -8.36
C ASP A 40 5.11 0.18 -7.16
N CYS A 41 5.18 1.04 -6.15
CA CYS A 41 4.23 1.03 -5.03
C CYS A 41 2.79 1.26 -5.51
N GLU A 42 2.58 2.27 -6.34
CA GLU A 42 1.30 2.54 -7.01
C GLU A 42 0.80 1.30 -7.76
N GLY A 43 1.67 0.66 -8.55
CA GLY A 43 1.31 -0.54 -9.28
C GLY A 43 0.97 -1.73 -8.38
N ILE A 44 1.52 -1.84 -7.17
CA ILE A 44 1.12 -2.87 -6.21
C ILE A 44 -0.27 -2.58 -5.65
N ILE A 45 -0.54 -1.32 -5.29
CA ILE A 45 -1.87 -0.88 -4.82
C ILE A 45 -2.92 -1.17 -5.90
N ASP A 46 -2.67 -0.79 -7.15
CA ASP A 46 -3.62 -1.00 -8.25
C ASP A 46 -3.90 -2.48 -8.50
N ARG A 47 -2.86 -3.32 -8.50
CA ARG A 47 -3.03 -4.78 -8.64
C ARG A 47 -3.84 -5.37 -7.50
N PHE A 48 -3.67 -4.87 -6.28
CA PHE A 48 -4.46 -5.28 -5.13
C PHE A 48 -5.93 -4.88 -5.28
N LEU A 49 -6.22 -3.62 -5.64
CA LEU A 49 -7.58 -3.14 -5.89
C LEU A 49 -8.28 -3.97 -6.97
N ASP A 50 -7.60 -4.23 -8.08
CA ASP A 50 -8.09 -5.07 -9.17
C ASP A 50 -8.32 -6.52 -8.72
N ALA A 51 -7.41 -7.09 -7.93
CA ALA A 51 -7.53 -8.45 -7.43
C ALA A 51 -8.75 -8.61 -6.50
N ILE A 52 -9.00 -7.62 -5.63
CA ILE A 52 -10.17 -7.61 -4.76
C ILE A 52 -11.47 -7.45 -5.58
N ALA A 53 -11.51 -6.53 -6.54
CA ALA A 53 -12.66 -6.37 -7.43
C ALA A 53 -12.97 -7.68 -8.20
N ASN A 54 -11.93 -8.38 -8.66
CA ASN A 54 -12.05 -9.64 -9.39
C ASN A 54 -12.30 -10.87 -8.50
N ALA A 55 -12.09 -10.76 -7.18
CA ALA A 55 -12.41 -11.84 -6.25
C ALA A 55 -13.93 -12.08 -6.17
N GLY A 56 -14.75 -11.06 -6.42
CA GLY A 56 -16.21 -11.22 -6.53
C GLY A 56 -16.87 -11.80 -5.26
N GLY A 57 -16.31 -11.51 -4.08
CA GLY A 57 -16.76 -12.06 -2.79
C GLY A 57 -16.20 -13.44 -2.44
N ASP A 58 -15.29 -14.00 -3.24
CA ASP A 58 -14.51 -15.18 -2.86
C ASP A 58 -13.46 -14.79 -1.80
N ASN A 59 -13.77 -15.09 -0.53
CA ASN A 59 -12.90 -14.81 0.61
C ASN A 59 -11.49 -15.39 0.45
N ALA A 60 -11.33 -16.59 -0.13
CA ALA A 60 -10.00 -17.20 -0.26
C ALA A 60 -9.14 -16.42 -1.26
N ARG A 61 -9.74 -15.95 -2.36
CA ARG A 61 -9.06 -15.09 -3.34
C ARG A 61 -8.73 -13.72 -2.75
N ALA A 62 -9.67 -13.12 -2.02
CA ALA A 62 -9.47 -11.82 -1.40
C ALA A 62 -8.38 -11.86 -0.31
N SER A 63 -8.36 -12.90 0.55
CA SER A 63 -7.27 -13.09 1.52
C SER A 63 -5.93 -13.35 0.83
N GLY A 64 -5.92 -14.08 -0.30
CA GLY A 64 -4.72 -14.23 -1.13
C GLY A 64 -4.20 -12.89 -1.65
N ALA A 65 -5.08 -12.02 -2.15
CA ALA A 65 -4.73 -10.70 -2.64
C ALA A 65 -4.11 -9.80 -1.55
N VAL A 66 -4.64 -9.86 -0.32
CA VAL A 66 -4.06 -9.14 0.84
C VAL A 66 -2.63 -9.60 1.08
N LYS A 67 -2.41 -10.91 1.19
CA LYS A 67 -1.09 -11.49 1.42
C LYS A 67 -0.10 -11.10 0.32
N ASP A 68 -0.51 -11.25 -0.94
CA ASP A 68 0.34 -10.94 -2.09
C ASP A 68 0.74 -9.46 -2.12
N ALA A 69 -0.19 -8.56 -1.78
CA ALA A 69 0.10 -7.12 -1.68
C ALA A 69 1.14 -6.83 -0.59
N VAL A 70 0.95 -7.36 0.63
CA VAL A 70 1.88 -7.14 1.75
C VAL A 70 3.28 -7.67 1.42
N LEU A 71 3.39 -8.87 0.85
CA LEU A 71 4.68 -9.44 0.46
C LEU A 71 5.36 -8.66 -0.66
N ALA A 72 4.61 -8.20 -1.66
CA ALA A 72 5.15 -7.40 -2.75
C ALA A 72 5.69 -6.06 -2.23
N LEU A 73 4.97 -5.43 -1.30
CA LEU A 73 5.39 -4.17 -0.73
C LEU A 73 6.57 -4.35 0.25
N ASN A 74 6.64 -5.43 1.06
CA ASN A 74 7.84 -5.75 1.85
C ASN A 74 9.08 -5.85 0.94
N ALA A 75 8.95 -6.58 -0.18
CA ALA A 75 10.04 -6.76 -1.13
C ALA A 75 10.46 -5.43 -1.79
N LEU A 76 9.50 -4.56 -2.09
CA LEU A 76 9.76 -3.21 -2.59
C LEU A 76 10.51 -2.38 -1.54
N ASN A 77 10.03 -2.32 -0.29
CA ASN A 77 10.67 -1.55 0.76
C ASN A 77 12.11 -2.04 1.04
N ALA A 78 12.31 -3.36 1.09
CA ALA A 78 13.64 -3.95 1.28
C ALA A 78 14.62 -3.58 0.14
N ARG A 79 14.14 -3.51 -1.11
CA ARG A 79 14.96 -3.05 -2.25
C ARG A 79 15.36 -1.58 -2.11
N CYS A 80 14.52 -0.77 -1.48
CA CYS A 80 14.78 0.62 -1.14
C CYS A 80 15.50 0.80 0.21
N GLY A 81 16.13 -0.25 0.76
CA GLY A 81 16.86 -0.17 2.03
C GLY A 81 15.98 0.17 3.23
N HIS A 82 14.68 -0.13 3.15
CA HIS A 82 13.63 0.22 4.11
C HIS A 82 13.33 1.72 4.24
N SER A 83 13.67 2.53 3.24
CA SER A 83 13.43 3.98 3.26
C SER A 83 12.17 4.44 2.51
N LEU A 84 11.49 3.57 1.77
CA LEU A 84 10.33 3.96 0.95
C LEU A 84 9.06 4.12 1.79
N ILE A 85 8.85 3.23 2.76
CA ILE A 85 7.60 3.14 3.53
C ILE A 85 7.84 3.65 4.94
N GLU A 86 7.67 4.95 5.10
CA GLU A 86 7.70 5.63 6.40
C GLU A 86 6.41 5.40 7.20
N THR A 87 6.37 5.92 8.43
CA THR A 87 5.26 5.69 9.36
C THR A 87 3.90 6.08 8.76
N ASP A 88 3.80 7.23 8.10
CA ASP A 88 2.54 7.71 7.52
C ASP A 88 2.10 6.85 6.32
N GLN A 89 3.04 6.47 5.44
CA GLN A 89 2.76 5.56 4.32
C GLN A 89 2.32 4.18 4.83
N ARG A 90 2.96 3.67 5.89
CA ARG A 90 2.58 2.40 6.52
C ARG A 90 1.14 2.46 7.00
N GLU A 91 0.77 3.51 7.73
CA GLU A 91 -0.59 3.68 8.26
C GLU A 91 -1.62 3.76 7.12
N GLY A 92 -1.35 4.57 6.09
CA GLY A 92 -2.22 4.67 4.92
C GLY A 92 -2.35 3.36 4.14
N LEU A 93 -1.25 2.64 3.90
CA LEU A 93 -1.26 1.34 3.21
C LEU A 93 -2.06 0.30 3.98
N CYS A 94 -1.88 0.23 5.31
CA CYS A 94 -2.65 -0.70 6.14
C CYS A 94 -4.14 -0.33 6.11
N GLU A 95 -4.48 0.94 6.28
CA GLU A 95 -5.86 1.43 6.21
C GLU A 95 -6.52 1.07 4.86
N LEU A 96 -5.82 1.32 3.75
CA LEU A 96 -6.30 1.01 2.41
C LEU A 96 -6.56 -0.49 2.26
N ILE A 97 -5.59 -1.33 2.60
CA ILE A 97 -5.70 -2.79 2.45
C ILE A 97 -6.84 -3.34 3.31
N ILE A 98 -6.91 -2.93 4.58
CA ILE A 98 -7.93 -3.39 5.53
C ILE A 98 -9.34 -3.01 5.07
N ARG A 99 -9.54 -1.74 4.67
CA ARG A 99 -10.87 -1.26 4.26
C ARG A 99 -11.33 -1.89 2.96
N VAL A 100 -10.44 -1.99 1.96
CA VAL A 100 -10.77 -2.60 0.67
C VAL A 100 -11.05 -4.10 0.84
N ALA A 101 -10.24 -4.83 1.61
CA ALA A 101 -10.46 -6.26 1.86
C ALA A 101 -11.81 -6.53 2.55
N ALA A 102 -12.24 -5.65 3.45
CA ALA A 102 -13.54 -5.75 4.11
C ALA A 102 -14.72 -5.67 3.14
N THR A 103 -14.60 -4.91 2.05
CA THR A 103 -15.64 -4.85 0.99
C THR A 103 -15.82 -6.20 0.28
N ALA A 104 -14.80 -7.06 0.29
CA ALA A 104 -14.85 -8.40 -0.26
C ALA A 104 -15.13 -9.50 0.78
N GLY A 105 -15.47 -9.12 2.03
CA GLY A 105 -15.82 -10.05 3.10
C GLY A 105 -14.63 -10.57 3.92
N VAL A 106 -13.43 -10.01 3.71
CA VAL A 106 -12.21 -10.36 4.46
C VAL A 106 -11.99 -9.39 5.61
N GLY A 107 -12.02 -9.91 6.83
CA GLY A 107 -11.87 -9.11 8.04
C GLY A 107 -13.08 -8.23 8.33
N THR A 108 -12.92 -7.29 9.26
CA THR A 108 -13.98 -6.39 9.74
C THR A 108 -13.81 -4.95 9.26
N GLY A 109 -12.72 -4.67 8.53
CA GLY A 109 -12.31 -3.30 8.20
C GLY A 109 -11.68 -2.54 9.37
N GLN A 110 -11.46 -3.19 10.52
CA GLN A 110 -10.86 -2.61 11.72
C GLN A 110 -9.67 -3.43 12.24
N ASP A 111 -9.75 -4.75 12.13
CA ASP A 111 -8.64 -5.64 12.51
C ASP A 111 -7.49 -5.53 11.51
N ASP A 112 -6.25 -5.44 12.01
CA ASP A 112 -5.06 -5.41 11.15
C ASP A 112 -4.77 -6.79 10.58
N ILE A 113 -5.39 -7.10 9.44
CA ILE A 113 -5.17 -8.34 8.69
C ILE A 113 -3.83 -8.38 7.96
N THR A 114 -3.05 -7.29 7.98
CA THR A 114 -1.75 -7.23 7.31
C THR A 114 -0.62 -7.73 8.21
N GLU A 115 -0.78 -7.61 9.53
CA GLU A 115 0.25 -7.87 10.56
C GLU A 115 0.94 -9.24 10.41
N GLU A 116 0.22 -10.28 10.00
CA GLU A 116 0.76 -11.64 9.86
C GLU A 116 1.96 -11.73 8.90
N TRP A 117 1.95 -10.94 7.83
CA TRP A 117 2.97 -10.99 6.77
C TRP A 117 3.83 -9.74 6.70
N ARG A 118 3.52 -8.75 7.52
CA ARG A 118 4.06 -7.39 7.40
C ARG A 118 5.44 -7.31 8.03
N GLU A 119 6.42 -6.93 7.21
CA GLU A 119 7.83 -6.76 7.64
C GLU A 119 8.27 -5.31 7.68
N TRP A 120 7.52 -4.42 6.99
CA TRP A 120 7.78 -2.98 6.78
C TRP A 120 9.08 -2.43 7.34
#